data_AF-A0A952T6Y2-F1
#
_entry.id   AF-A0A952T6Y2-F1
#
_cell.length_a   1.000
_cell.length_b   1.000
_cell.length_c   1.000
_cell.angle_alpha   90.00
_cell.angle_beta   90.00
_cell.angle_gamma   90.00
#
_symmetry.space_group_name_H-M   'P 1'
#
loop_
_entity.id
_entity.type
_entity.pdbx_description
1 polymer ?
#
loop_
_entity_poly.entity_id
_entity_poly.type
_entity_poly.pdbx_seq_one_letter_code
_entity_poly.pdbx_strand_id
1 'polypeptide(L)'
;MAKVPEMKESVKLKESIKLFLQTVNKDNFSSSYQKLVDIILSYKAVGITKHVAKDALRQIDEDFEMDDYQEDVYLEICARVEGKSSDTKNIIW
;
A
#
# COMPACT_ATOMS: atom_id res chain seq x y z
N MET A 1 26.26 4.38 -1.16
CA MET A 1 25.73 3.77 -2.39
C MET A 1 24.75 2.67 -1.99
N ALA A 2 23.43 2.92 -2.07
CA ALA A 2 22.39 1.93 -1.74
C ALA A 2 21.11 2.09 -2.61
N LYS A 3 21.20 2.69 -3.81
CA LYS A 3 19.99 3.11 -4.58
C LYS A 3 19.36 2.05 -5.49
N VAL A 4 20.10 1.02 -5.92
CA VAL A 4 19.62 0.05 -6.93
C VAL A 4 18.62 -0.98 -6.39
N PRO A 5 18.77 -1.54 -5.18
CA PRO A 5 17.81 -2.50 -4.62
C PRO A 5 16.47 -1.84 -4.29
N GLU A 6 16.51 -0.67 -3.65
CA GLU A 6 15.34 0.08 -3.19
C GLU A 6 14.41 0.49 -4.35
N MET A 7 14.98 0.83 -5.50
CA MET A 7 14.21 1.17 -6.71
C MET A 7 13.46 -0.01 -7.30
N LYS A 8 14.03 -1.23 -7.27
CA LYS A 8 13.35 -2.45 -7.74
C LYS A 8 12.22 -2.87 -6.81
N GLU A 9 12.43 -2.75 -5.50
CA GLU A 9 11.42 -3.14 -4.50
C GLU A 9 10.24 -2.13 -4.47
N SER A 10 10.49 -0.85 -4.72
CA SER A 10 9.42 0.17 -4.91
C SER A 10 8.45 -0.20 -6.03
N VAL A 11 8.98 -0.60 -7.20
CA VAL A 11 8.16 -1.00 -8.35
C VAL A 11 7.31 -2.23 -8.02
N LYS A 12 7.88 -3.23 -7.33
CA LYS A 12 7.12 -4.42 -6.94
C LYS A 12 6.05 -4.12 -5.90
N LEU A 13 6.34 -3.26 -4.92
CA LEU A 13 5.36 -2.79 -3.94
C LEU A 13 4.17 -2.12 -4.65
N LYS A 14 4.46 -1.24 -5.62
CA LYS A 14 3.44 -0.58 -6.44
C LYS A 14 2.53 -1.60 -7.14
N GLU A 15 3.11 -2.53 -7.89
CA GLU A 15 2.34 -3.55 -8.62
C GLU A 15 1.52 -4.44 -7.68
N SER A 16 2.06 -4.76 -6.50
CA SER A 16 1.36 -5.56 -5.49
C SER A 16 0.12 -4.83 -4.94
N ILE A 17 0.23 -3.53 -4.68
CA ILE A 17 -0.90 -2.69 -4.21
C ILE A 17 -1.93 -2.51 -5.33
N LYS A 18 -1.50 -2.28 -6.58
CA LYS A 18 -2.45 -2.20 -7.72
C LYS A 18 -3.26 -3.47 -7.88
N LEU A 19 -2.58 -4.63 -7.89
CA LEU A 19 -3.25 -5.92 -7.98
C LEU A 19 -4.23 -6.12 -6.82
N PHE A 20 -3.84 -5.69 -5.61
CA PHE A 20 -4.73 -5.70 -4.46
C PHE A 20 -5.99 -4.88 -4.71
N LEU A 21 -5.86 -3.61 -5.12
CA LEU A 21 -6.98 -2.71 -5.40
C LEU A 21 -7.90 -3.25 -6.52
N GLN A 22 -7.35 -3.91 -7.54
CA GLN A 22 -8.14 -4.55 -8.60
C GLN A 22 -8.97 -5.75 -8.11
N THR A 23 -8.56 -6.38 -7.00
CA THR A 23 -9.22 -7.59 -6.48
C THR A 23 -10.11 -7.32 -5.26
N VAL A 24 -9.98 -6.17 -4.62
CA VAL A 24 -10.78 -5.81 -3.45
C VAL A 24 -12.20 -5.45 -3.88
N ASN A 25 -13.18 -5.98 -3.15
CA ASN A 25 -14.59 -5.64 -3.31
C ASN A 25 -15.29 -5.70 -1.96
N LYS A 26 -16.56 -5.25 -1.94
CA LYS A 26 -17.37 -5.18 -0.72
C LYS A 26 -17.52 -6.52 0.00
N ASP A 27 -17.51 -7.64 -0.75
CA ASP A 27 -17.72 -8.98 -0.19
C ASP A 27 -16.44 -9.56 0.43
N ASN A 28 -15.26 -9.11 0.00
CA ASN A 28 -13.98 -9.66 0.44
C ASN A 28 -13.14 -8.70 1.30
N PHE A 29 -13.62 -7.46 1.53
CA PHE A 29 -12.88 -6.38 2.18
C PHE A 29 -12.12 -6.80 3.43
N SER A 30 -12.79 -7.43 4.39
CA SER A 30 -12.17 -7.75 5.69
C SER A 30 -10.97 -8.69 5.57
N SER A 31 -11.03 -9.65 4.64
CA SER A 31 -9.97 -10.61 4.36
C SER A 31 -8.90 -10.06 3.41
N SER A 32 -9.31 -9.26 2.43
CA SER A 32 -8.45 -8.56 1.49
C SER A 32 -7.61 -7.51 2.22
N TYR A 33 -8.23 -6.75 3.12
CA TYR A 33 -7.58 -5.72 3.92
C TYR A 33 -6.36 -6.26 4.68
N GLN A 34 -6.44 -7.45 5.29
CA GLN A 34 -5.27 -8.07 5.94
C GLN A 34 -4.15 -8.37 4.95
N LYS A 35 -4.48 -8.84 3.73
CA LYS A 35 -3.46 -9.10 2.69
C LYS A 35 -2.69 -7.85 2.31
N LEU A 36 -3.35 -6.70 2.25
CA LEU A 36 -2.68 -5.44 1.98
C LEU A 36 -1.72 -5.05 3.10
N VAL A 37 -2.14 -5.21 4.36
CA VAL A 37 -1.25 -4.98 5.51
C VAL A 37 -0.03 -5.90 5.43
N ASP A 38 -0.25 -7.17 5.10
CA ASP A 38 0.82 -8.16 4.94
C ASP A 38 1.78 -7.79 3.79
N ILE A 39 1.26 -7.30 2.66
CA ILE A 39 2.06 -6.77 1.54
C ILE A 39 3.00 -5.69 2.10
N ILE A 40 2.46 -4.62 2.70
CA ILE A 40 3.29 -3.48 3.11
C ILE A 40 4.29 -3.87 4.21
N LEU A 41 3.90 -4.72 5.16
CA LEU A 41 4.80 -5.21 6.21
C LEU A 41 5.93 -6.09 5.64
N SER A 42 5.65 -6.92 4.63
CA SER A 42 6.68 -7.74 3.97
C SER A 42 7.75 -6.86 3.29
N TYR A 43 7.33 -5.75 2.68
CA TYR A 43 8.24 -4.80 2.07
C TYR A 43 9.03 -3.97 3.11
N LYS A 44 8.40 -3.61 4.24
CA LYS A 44 9.10 -2.99 5.38
C LYS A 44 10.21 -3.92 5.91
N ALA A 45 9.96 -5.22 6.00
CA ALA A 45 10.92 -6.20 6.50
C ALA A 45 12.18 -6.35 5.62
N VAL A 46 12.08 -6.11 4.31
CA VAL A 46 13.22 -6.14 3.37
C VAL A 46 13.94 -4.78 3.25
N GLY A 47 13.57 -3.80 4.07
CA GLY A 47 14.27 -2.51 4.15
C GLY A 47 13.75 -1.41 3.23
N ILE A 48 12.53 -1.54 2.67
CA ILE A 48 11.84 -0.38 2.10
C ILE A 48 11.69 0.68 3.20
N THR A 49 11.73 1.96 2.82
CA THR A 49 11.53 3.10 3.73
C THR A 49 10.12 3.67 3.61
N LYS A 50 9.66 4.43 4.63
CA LYS A 50 8.35 5.13 4.60
C LYS A 50 8.24 6.01 3.35
N HIS A 51 9.33 6.67 2.99
CA HIS A 51 9.39 7.54 1.82
C HIS A 51 9.11 6.78 0.52
N VAL A 52 9.71 5.59 0.36
CA VAL A 52 9.48 4.75 -0.83
C VAL A 52 8.07 4.20 -0.87
N ALA A 53 7.51 3.77 0.26
CA ALA A 53 6.11 3.34 0.31
C ALA A 53 5.15 4.48 -0.07
N LYS A 54 5.42 5.71 0.39
CA LYS A 54 4.66 6.91 -0.01
C LYS A 54 4.81 7.22 -1.49
N ASP A 55 6.01 7.09 -2.04
CA ASP A 55 6.24 7.33 -3.47
C ASP A 55 5.50 6.29 -4.33
N ALA A 56 5.49 5.03 -3.92
CA ALA A 56 4.70 3.97 -4.57
C ALA A 56 3.20 4.29 -4.54
N LEU A 57 2.65 4.69 -3.39
CA LEU A 57 1.24 5.08 -3.27
C LEU A 57 0.90 6.29 -4.16
N ARG A 58 1.73 7.34 -4.15
CA ARG A 58 1.55 8.52 -5.01
C ARG A 58 1.55 8.14 -6.50
N GLN A 59 2.45 7.26 -6.92
CA GLN A 59 2.46 6.82 -8.31
C GLN A 59 1.18 6.08 -8.70
N ILE A 60 0.57 5.31 -7.78
CA ILE A 60 -0.72 4.65 -8.02
C ILE A 60 -1.82 5.69 -8.24
N ASP A 61 -1.88 6.73 -7.42
CA ASP A 61 -2.81 7.86 -7.60
C ASP A 61 -2.69 8.51 -8.98
N GLU A 62 -1.47 8.61 -9.50
CA GLU A 62 -1.17 9.23 -10.81
C GLU A 62 -1.47 8.33 -12.02
N ASP A 63 -1.37 7.00 -11.88
CA ASP A 63 -1.37 6.06 -13.02
C ASP A 63 -2.40 4.92 -12.95
N PHE A 64 -3.32 4.94 -11.97
CA PHE A 64 -4.34 3.92 -11.75
C PHE A 64 -5.72 4.53 -11.54
N GLU A 65 -6.63 4.34 -12.50
CA GLU A 65 -8.04 4.73 -12.33
C GLU A 65 -8.71 3.81 -11.29
N MET A 66 -9.26 4.43 -10.25
CA MET A 66 -9.95 3.77 -9.15
C MET A 66 -11.45 4.06 -9.19
N ASP A 67 -12.28 3.08 -8.85
CA ASP A 67 -13.67 3.35 -8.48
C ASP A 67 -13.77 3.92 -7.05
N ASP A 68 -14.93 4.49 -6.69
CA ASP A 68 -15.17 5.10 -5.38
C ASP A 68 -14.76 4.19 -4.21
N TYR A 69 -14.98 2.88 -4.36
CA TYR A 69 -14.68 1.92 -3.31
C TYR A 69 -13.18 1.63 -3.21
N GLN A 70 -12.50 1.46 -4.35
CA GLN A 70 -11.05 1.34 -4.41
C GLN A 70 -10.37 2.58 -3.86
N GLU A 71 -10.92 3.77 -4.11
CA GLU A 71 -10.44 5.04 -3.57
C GLU A 71 -10.58 5.08 -2.03
N ASP A 72 -11.73 4.69 -1.47
CA ASP A 72 -11.90 4.57 -0.03
C ASP A 72 -10.86 3.62 0.60
N VAL A 73 -10.64 2.46 -0.03
CA VAL A 73 -9.62 1.51 0.42
C VAL A 73 -8.23 2.13 0.33
N TYR A 74 -7.89 2.79 -0.78
CA TYR A 74 -6.61 3.45 -1.02
C TYR A 74 -6.30 4.55 -0.01
N LEU A 75 -7.26 5.45 0.26
CA LEU A 75 -7.12 6.53 1.24
C LEU A 75 -6.84 5.98 2.64
N GLU A 76 -7.48 4.86 2.98
CA GLU A 76 -7.31 4.16 4.25
C GLU A 76 -5.94 3.47 4.38
N ILE A 77 -5.27 3.14 3.26
CA ILE A 77 -3.85 2.72 3.22
C ILE A 77 -2.94 3.92 3.48
N CYS A 78 -3.16 4.99 2.74
CA CYS A 78 -2.39 6.23 2.83
C CYS A 78 -2.40 6.77 4.25
N ALA A 79 -3.57 6.83 4.88
CA ALA A 79 -3.75 7.27 6.25
C ALA A 79 -2.89 6.46 7.24
N ARG A 80 -2.78 5.13 7.06
CA ARG A 80 -1.95 4.28 7.91
C ARG A 80 -0.47 4.42 7.66
N VAL A 81 -0.02 4.45 6.40
CA VAL A 81 1.40 4.73 6.10
C VAL A 81 1.82 6.09 6.69
N GLU A 82 0.92 7.07 6.72
CA GLU A 82 1.13 8.36 7.37
C GLU A 82 1.12 8.30 8.91
N GLY A 83 0.58 7.24 9.51
CA GLY A 83 0.42 7.10 10.97
C GLY A 83 -0.83 7.80 11.52
N LYS A 84 -1.82 8.08 10.67
CA LYS A 84 -3.07 8.77 10.99
C LYS A 84 -4.23 7.76 10.89
N SER A 85 -4.49 6.95 11.91
CA SER A 85 -5.56 5.92 11.88
C SER A 85 -6.50 6.02 13.09
N SER A 86 -7.78 5.68 12.88
CA SER A 86 -8.84 5.72 13.91
C SER A 86 -9.02 4.42 14.72
N ASP A 87 -8.40 3.27 14.35
CA ASP A 87 -8.36 2.04 15.17
C ASP A 87 -7.28 1.00 14.71
N THR A 88 -7.04 -0.02 15.54
CA THR A 88 -5.76 -0.61 16.04
C THR A 88 -5.07 -1.76 15.27
N LYS A 89 -5.48 -2.19 14.07
CA LYS A 89 -4.82 -3.34 13.36
C LYS A 89 -3.68 -2.93 12.40
N ASN A 90 -2.83 -2.04 12.92
CA ASN A 90 -1.98 -1.00 12.32
C ASN A 90 -1.07 -1.28 11.11
N ILE A 91 -0.83 -0.21 10.31
CA ILE A 91 0.53 0.16 9.88
C ILE A 91 0.92 1.43 10.63
N ILE A 92 1.97 1.33 11.45
CA ILE A 92 2.73 2.48 11.93
C ILE A 92 4.17 2.20 11.50
N TRP A 93 4.61 2.96 10.51
CA TRP A 93 5.93 2.83 9.92
C TRP A 93 7.01 3.16 10.95
#